data_AF-A0A967I8Y7-F1
#
_entry.id   AF-A0A967I8Y7-F1
#
_cell.length_a   1.000
_cell.length_b   1.000
_cell.length_c   1.000
_cell.angle_alpha   90.00
_cell.angle_beta   90.00
_cell.angle_gamma   90.00
#
_symmetry.space_group_name_H-M   'P 1'
#
loop_
_entity.id
_entity.type
_entity.pdbx_description
1 polymer ?
#
loop_
_entity_poly.entity_id
_entity_poly.type
_entity_poly.pdbx_seq_one_letter_code
_entity_poly.pdbx_strand_id
1 'polypeptide(L)' 'YRFWFPERPGALSRFLAAMGATWNISLFHYRTQGGDFGRVLIGLEIPQGEKSAIPDFLDKLGY' A
#
# COMPACT_ATOMS: atom_id res chain seq x y z
N TYR A 1 -2.63 -7.68 1.58
CA TYR A 1 -1.14 -7.69 1.60
C TYR A 1 -0.66 -6.88 2.80
N ARG A 2 0.52 -7.17 3.37
CA ARG A 2 1.09 -6.43 4.51
C ARG A 2 2.34 -5.69 4.07
N PHE A 3 2.42 -4.40 4.40
CA PHE A 3 3.49 -3.51 3.95
C PHE A 3 4.19 -2.83 5.11
N TRP A 4 5.47 -2.52 4.89
CA TRP A 4 6.29 -1.74 5.80
C TRP A 4 6.58 -0.41 5.14
N PHE A 5 6.15 0.66 5.79
CA PHE A 5 6.41 2.01 5.30
C PHE A 5 7.62 2.57 6.05
N PRO A 6 8.68 3.01 5.35
CA PRO A 6 9.70 3.82 6.01
C PRO A 6 9.02 5.07 6.54
N GLU A 7 9.42 5.53 7.72
CA GLU A 7 8.86 6.72 8.38
C GLU A 7 9.38 8.00 7.70
N ARG A 8 9.20 8.09 6.38
CA ARG A 8 9.39 9.30 5.60
C ARG A 8 8.03 10.00 5.49
N PRO A 9 7.96 11.30 5.82
CA PRO A 9 6.75 12.09 5.63
C PRO A 9 6.21 11.90 4.20
N GLY A 10 4.96 11.48 4.10
CA GLY A 10 4.27 11.31 2.81
C GLY A 10 4.49 9.97 2.08
N ALA A 11 5.15 8.97 2.69
CA ALA A 11 5.24 7.64 2.10
C ALA A 11 3.85 7.01 1.87
N LEU A 12 2.95 7.18 2.84
CA LEU A 12 1.57 6.72 2.72
C LEU A 12 0.79 7.49 1.63
N SER A 13 0.89 8.81 1.58
CA SER A 13 0.17 9.60 0.58
C SER A 13 0.67 9.31 -0.84
N ARG A 14 1.97 9.08 -1.04
CA ARG A 14 2.53 8.63 -2.31
C ARG A 14 2.00 7.25 -2.71
N PHE A 15 1.90 6.32 -1.76
CA PHE A 15 1.34 5.01 -2.02
C PHE A 15 -0.13 5.07 -2.44
N LEU A 16 -0.95 5.83 -1.72
CA LEU A 16 -2.36 6.04 -2.08
C LEU A 16 -2.51 6.75 -3.43
N ALA A 17 -1.66 7.74 -3.72
CA ALA A 17 -1.66 8.42 -5.01
C ALA A 17 -1.23 7.51 -6.17
N ALA A 18 -0.23 6.66 -5.96
CA ALA A 18 0.28 5.73 -6.97
C ALA A 18 -0.73 4.63 -7.30
N MET A 19 -1.48 4.14 -6.30
CA MET A 19 -2.54 3.16 -6.51
C MET A 19 -3.64 3.68 -7.43
N GLY A 20 -3.82 5.00 -7.42
CA GLY A 20 -4.85 5.66 -8.20
C GLY A 20 -6.26 5.20 -7.81
N ALA A 21 -7.27 5.68 -8.52
CA ALA A 21 -8.66 5.24 -8.37
C ALA A 21 -8.91 3.82 -8.94
N THR A 22 -7.85 3.03 -9.17
CA THR A 22 -7.90 1.79 -9.95
C THR A 22 -8.50 0.64 -9.14
N TRP A 23 -8.19 0.56 -7.85
CA TRP A 23 -8.66 -0.51 -6.96
C TRP A 23 -9.27 0.05 -5.69
N ASN A 24 -10.37 -0.57 -5.26
CA ASN A 24 -11.05 -0.21 -4.02
C ASN A 24 -10.24 -0.68 -2.80
N ILE A 25 -10.12 0.19 -1.80
CA ILE A 25 -9.50 -0.15 -0.52
C ILE A 25 -10.60 -0.59 0.44
N SER A 26 -10.66 -1.89 0.73
CA SER A 26 -11.65 -2.47 1.66
C SER A 26 -11.18 -2.48 3.11
N LEU A 27 -9.87 -2.39 3.35
CA LEU A 27 -9.29 -2.31 4.68
C LEU A 27 -8.06 -1.42 4.65
N PHE A 28 -7.98 -0.49 5.60
CA PHE A 28 -6.78 0.30 5.83
C PHE A 28 -6.49 0.38 7.32
N HIS A 29 -5.41 -0.26 7.77
CA HIS A 29 -4.97 -0.22 9.15
C HIS A 29 -3.53 0.26 9.22
N TYR A 30 -3.34 1.44 9.81
CA TYR A 30 -2.03 2.04 10.05
C TYR A 30 -1.73 2.06 11.54
N ARG A 31 -0.54 1.61 11.90
CA ARG A 31 -0.04 1.70 13.27
C ARG A 31 1.38 2.27 13.26
N THR A 32 1.54 3.42 13.89
CA THR A 32 2.84 3.95 14.29
C THR A 32 3.37 3.12 15.45
N GLN A 33 4.59 2.62 15.33
CA GLN A 33 5.23 1.81 16.36
C GLN A 33 6.51 2.50 16.86
N GLY A 34 6.40 3.77 17.26
CA GLY A 34 7.41 4.48 18.07
C GLY A 34 8.89 4.40 17.64
N GLY A 35 9.15 4.14 16.37
CA GLY A 35 10.48 4.00 15.75
C GLY A 35 10.35 4.21 14.24
N ASP A 36 11.48 4.18 13.52
CA ASP A 36 11.65 4.65 12.12
C ASP A 36 10.78 3.96 11.04
N PHE A 37 9.81 3.13 11.43
CA PHE A 37 8.94 2.38 10.54
C PHE A 37 7.49 2.35 11.03
N GLY A 38 6.56 2.74 10.15
CA GLY A 38 5.13 2.53 10.32
C GLY A 38 4.69 1.23 9.67
N ARG A 39 3.79 0.48 10.32
CA ARG A 39 3.17 -0.71 9.70
C ARG A 39 1.83 -0.33 9.10
N VAL A 40 1.61 -0.75 7.86
CA VAL A 40 0.31 -0.61 7.21
C VAL A 40 -0.16 -1.98 6.74
N LEU A 41 -1.39 -2.32 7.10
CA LEU A 41 -2.13 -3.45 6.54
C LEU A 41 -3.21 -2.91 5.62
N ILE A 42 -3.25 -3.43 4.39
CA ILE A 42 -4.20 -2.98 3.37
C ILE A 42 -4.92 -4.18 2.75
N GLY A 43 -6.25 -4.07 2.72
CA GLY A 43 -7.13 -4.91 1.93
C GLY A 43 -7.51 -4.17 0.65
N LEU A 44 -7.27 -4.83 -0.49
CA LEU A 44 -7.62 -4.32 -1.81
C LEU A 44 -8.65 -5.25 -2.44
N GLU A 45 -9.68 -4.66 -3.01
CA GLU A 45 -10.62 -5.36 -3.87
C GLU A 45 -10.16 -5.23 -5.31
N ILE A 46 -9.81 -6.37 -5.89
CA ILE A 46 -9.17 -6.42 -7.20
C ILE A 46 -10.02 -7.31 -8.10
N PRO A 47 -10.44 -6.82 -9.28
CA PRO A 47 -11.12 -7.64 -10.27
C PRO A 47 -10.31 -8.89 -10.60
N GLN A 48 -10.98 -10.01 -10.85
CA GLN A 48 -10.34 -11.32 -10.99
C GLN A 48 -9.26 -11.38 -12.09
N GLY A 49 -9.34 -10.52 -13.11
CA GLY A 49 -8.38 -10.42 -14.21
C GLY A 49 -7.13 -9.58 -13.93
N GLU A 50 -7.10 -8.81 -12.83
CA GLU A 50 -6.03 -7.83 -12.56
C GLU A 50 -5.09 -8.24 -11.42
N LYS A 51 -5.31 -9.41 -10.82
CA LYS A 51 -4.46 -9.94 -9.74
C LYS A 51 -2.98 -10.04 -10.14
N SER A 52 -2.68 -10.31 -11.40
CA SER A 52 -1.30 -10.40 -11.91
C SER A 52 -0.58 -9.05 -11.99
N ALA A 53 -1.30 -7.92 -11.99
CA ALA A 53 -0.71 -6.58 -12.02
C ALA A 53 -0.23 -6.10 -10.65
N ILE A 54 -0.62 -6.79 -9.56
CA ILE A 54 -0.26 -6.41 -8.19
C ILE A 54 1.25 -6.46 -7.95
N PRO A 55 1.98 -7.56 -8.26
CA PRO A 55 3.40 -7.63 -7.96
C PRO A 55 4.19 -6.53 -8.67
N ASP A 56 3.94 -6.32 -9.97
CA ASP A 56 4.59 -5.26 -10.76
C ASP A 56 4.28 -3.86 -10.22
N PHE A 57 3.07 -3.66 -9.71
CA PHE A 57 2.68 -2.41 -9.07
C PHE A 57 3.44 -2.18 -7.74
N LEU A 58 3.59 -3.22 -6.94
CA LEU A 58 4.33 -3.16 -5.67
C LEU A 58 5.82 -2.92 -5.90
N ASP A 59 6.43 -3.60 -6.87
CA ASP A 59 7.83 -3.39 -7.26
C ASP A 59 8.09 -1.95 -7.70
N LYS A 60 7.17 -1.34 -8.47
CA LYS A 60 7.28 0.08 -8.88
C LYS A 60 7.22 1.05 -7.72
N LEU A 61 6.52 0.70 -6.65
CA LEU A 61 6.41 1.52 -5.45
C LEU A 61 7.62 1.38 -4.51
N GLY A 62 8.44 0.35 -4.70
CA GLY A 62 9.64 0.09 -3.89
C GLY A 62 9.34 -0.50 -2.51
N TYR A 63 8.28 -1.32 -2.41
CA TYR A 63 7.86 -2.02 -1.18
C TYR A 63 7.93 -3.53 -1.31
#